data_AF-A0A7S0FTE5-F1
#
_entry.id   AF-A0A7S0FTE5-F1
#
_cell.length_a   1.000
_cell.length_b   1.000
_cell.length_c   1.000
_cell.angle_alpha   90.00
_cell.angle_beta   90.00
_cell.angle_gamma   90.00
#
_symmetry.space_group_name_H-M   'P 1'
#
loop_
_entity.id
_entity.type
_entity.pdbx_description
1 polymer ?
#
loop_
_entity_poly.entity_id
_entity_poly.type
_entity_poly.pdbx_seq_one_letter_code
_entity_poly.pdbx_strand_id
1 'polypeptide(L)'
;TIKLGVGQVIQGWDLAVATMKRGELSRFTCAPEYAYGEKGAPPKIPGGATLIFEIELVSWRSDNDLFGDGGVIRTKLEEGAGYQEPEEGAEVLCSFRASDADGRLLDDRPKLEYALGSGALGMLSRAVDRALGDMKKGGSVSLRCSQEYAYGEDARAPVTVELRLLELLETEDVSPNKDKTLVKRRLTEGD
;
A
#
# COMPACT_ATOMS: atom_id res chain seq x y z
N THR A 1 -5.77 13.45 10.71
CA THR A 1 -5.47 12.99 9.34
C THR A 1 -6.70 13.16 8.48
N ILE A 2 -6.55 13.73 7.29
CA ILE A 2 -7.64 13.93 6.31
C ILE A 2 -7.29 13.16 5.03
N LYS A 3 -8.31 12.73 4.27
CA LYS A 3 -8.09 12.24 2.90
C LYS A 3 -8.08 13.46 1.98
N LEU A 4 -6.96 13.68 1.30
CA LEU A 4 -6.77 14.84 0.43
C LEU A 4 -7.48 14.63 -0.91
N GLY A 5 -8.12 15.68 -1.42
CA GLY A 5 -8.70 15.72 -2.77
C GLY A 5 -10.07 15.06 -2.90
N VAL A 6 -10.74 14.76 -1.79
CA VAL A 6 -12.10 14.17 -1.78
C VAL A 6 -13.15 15.14 -1.24
N GLY A 7 -12.82 16.42 -1.02
CA GLY A 7 -13.76 17.41 -0.50
C GLY A 7 -14.14 17.21 0.97
N GLN A 8 -13.28 16.56 1.76
CA GLN A 8 -13.48 16.41 3.21
C GLN A 8 -13.22 17.73 3.96
N VAL A 9 -12.45 18.64 3.35
CA VAL A 9 -12.10 19.97 3.85
C VAL A 9 -12.50 21.03 2.82
N ILE A 10 -12.36 22.31 3.18
CA ILE A 10 -12.59 23.40 2.23
C ILE A 10 -11.67 23.23 1.01
N GLN A 11 -12.16 23.60 -0.17
CA GLN A 11 -11.44 23.40 -1.43
C GLN A 11 -10.03 24.01 -1.42
N GLY A 12 -9.85 25.15 -0.76
CA GLY A 12 -8.55 25.79 -0.60
C GLY A 12 -7.52 24.95 0.13
N TRP A 13 -7.95 24.13 1.11
CA TRP A 13 -7.04 23.20 1.79
C TRP A 13 -6.66 22.02 0.90
N ASP A 14 -7.61 21.44 0.17
CA ASP A 14 -7.33 20.35 -0.78
C ASP A 14 -6.30 20.76 -1.83
N LEU A 15 -6.41 21.99 -2.34
CA LEU A 15 -5.45 22.56 -3.30
C LEU A 15 -4.12 22.95 -2.65
N ALA A 16 -4.15 23.62 -1.50
CA ALA A 16 -2.94 24.11 -0.82
C ALA A 16 -2.03 22.97 -0.36
N VAL A 17 -2.58 22.00 0.38
CA VAL A 17 -1.80 20.89 0.95
C VAL A 17 -1.22 20.00 -0.14
N ALA A 18 -1.87 19.89 -1.31
CA ALA A 18 -1.35 19.16 -2.46
C ALA A 18 -0.06 19.75 -3.04
N THR A 19 0.26 21.02 -2.77
CA THR A 19 1.49 21.67 -3.22
C THR A 19 2.65 21.55 -2.23
N MET A 20 2.38 21.09 -1.01
CA MET A 20 3.36 21.09 0.08
C MET A 20 4.28 19.87 0.05
N LYS A 21 5.48 20.03 0.59
CA LYS A 21 6.44 18.95 0.87
C LYS A 21 6.37 18.50 2.33
N ARG A 22 6.96 17.34 2.63
CA ARG A 22 7.00 16.79 3.99
C ARG A 22 7.79 17.72 4.90
N GLY A 23 7.23 18.05 6.05
CA GLY A 23 7.79 18.99 7.03
C GLY A 23 7.68 20.47 6.62
N GLU A 24 7.02 20.79 5.50
CA GLU A 24 6.83 22.17 5.08
C GLU A 24 5.83 22.90 5.98
N LEU A 25 6.18 24.11 6.43
CA LEU A 25 5.28 25.06 7.06
C LEU A 25 5.00 26.21 6.09
N SER A 26 3.76 26.35 5.65
CA SER A 26 3.36 27.35 4.64
C SER A 26 2.13 28.14 5.09
N ARG A 27 2.10 29.42 4.72
CA ARG A 27 0.96 30.31 4.94
C ARG A 27 0.16 30.49 3.66
N PHE A 28 -1.14 30.23 3.73
CA PHE A 28 -2.06 30.31 2.61
C PHE A 28 -3.11 31.39 2.86
N THR A 29 -3.31 32.27 1.88
CA THR A 29 -4.43 33.22 1.84
C THR A 29 -5.53 32.62 0.97
N CYS A 30 -6.68 32.37 1.56
CA CYS A 30 -7.80 31.65 0.95
C CYS A 30 -8.98 32.60 0.75
N ALA A 31 -9.28 32.94 -0.50
CA ALA A 31 -10.45 33.73 -0.87
C ALA A 31 -11.76 32.96 -0.53
N PRO A 32 -12.89 33.65 -0.31
CA PRO A 32 -14.13 33.02 0.13
C PRO A 32 -14.60 31.89 -0.78
N GLU A 33 -14.37 31.97 -2.09
CA GLU A 33 -14.74 30.95 -3.08
C GLU A 33 -14.04 29.60 -2.84
N TYR A 34 -12.87 29.62 -2.20
CA TYR A 34 -12.11 28.43 -1.82
C TYR A 34 -12.27 28.07 -0.33
N ALA A 35 -13.07 28.84 0.42
CA ALA A 35 -13.32 28.67 1.84
C ALA A 35 -14.81 28.39 2.12
N TYR A 36 -15.53 29.34 2.72
CA TYR A 36 -16.93 29.18 3.15
C TYR A 36 -17.92 30.01 2.32
N GLY A 37 -17.45 30.65 1.25
CA GLY A 37 -18.24 31.48 0.34
C GLY A 37 -19.00 32.61 1.04
N GLU A 38 -20.03 33.10 0.35
CA GLU A 38 -20.93 34.16 0.84
C GLU A 38 -21.71 33.77 2.11
N LYS A 39 -21.86 32.48 2.39
CA LYS A 39 -22.60 32.00 3.57
C LYS A 39 -21.77 32.05 4.84
N GLY A 40 -20.45 31.94 4.72
CA GLY A 40 -19.55 31.85 5.89
C GLY A 40 -19.79 30.58 6.71
N ALA A 41 -19.28 30.58 7.95
CA ALA A 41 -19.56 29.57 8.96
C ALA A 41 -19.83 30.26 10.32
N PRO A 42 -21.06 30.74 10.53
CA PRO A 42 -21.44 31.44 11.76
C PRO A 42 -21.27 30.57 13.02
N PRO A 43 -20.98 31.17 14.19
CA PRO A 43 -20.77 32.61 14.41
C PRO A 43 -19.33 33.08 14.11
N LYS A 44 -18.42 32.17 13.77
CA LYS A 44 -16.97 32.43 13.76
C LYS A 44 -16.47 33.03 12.46
N ILE A 45 -17.07 32.66 11.33
CA ILE A 45 -16.61 33.05 10.00
C ILE A 45 -17.77 33.79 9.31
N PRO A 46 -17.65 35.10 9.07
CA PRO A 46 -18.67 35.84 8.35
C PRO A 46 -18.71 35.42 6.86
N GLY A 47 -19.82 35.72 6.20
CA GLY A 47 -19.94 35.56 4.75
C GLY A 47 -18.91 36.41 4.00
N GLY A 48 -18.35 35.88 2.91
CA GLY A 48 -17.39 36.59 2.06
C GLY A 48 -16.01 36.77 2.69
N ALA A 49 -15.70 36.09 3.79
CA ALA A 49 -14.43 36.22 4.49
C ALA A 49 -13.27 35.56 3.74
N THR A 50 -12.19 36.33 3.53
CA THR A 50 -10.86 35.79 3.18
C THR A 50 -10.18 35.28 4.44
N LEU A 51 -9.69 34.04 4.41
CA LEU A 51 -9.05 33.39 5.54
C LEU A 51 -7.55 33.27 5.33
N ILE A 52 -6.77 33.34 6.40
CA ILE A 52 -5.34 33.08 6.39
C ILE A 52 -5.09 31.84 7.25
N PHE A 53 -4.46 30.83 6.67
CA PHE A 53 -4.08 29.60 7.34
C PHE A 53 -2.56 29.47 7.37
N GLU A 54 -2.05 28.98 8.48
CA GLU A 54 -0.67 28.50 8.59
C GLU A 54 -0.76 26.98 8.79
N ILE A 55 -0.18 26.23 7.85
CA ILE A 55 -0.33 24.78 7.76
C ILE A 55 1.06 24.16 7.77
N GLU A 56 1.26 23.18 8.65
CA GLU A 56 2.44 22.31 8.65
C GLU A 56 2.07 20.93 8.08
N LEU A 57 2.74 20.49 7.01
CA LEU A 57 2.56 19.15 6.47
C LEU A 57 3.49 18.15 7.17
N VAL A 58 3.04 17.60 8.30
CA VAL A 58 3.84 16.66 9.11
C VAL A 58 4.17 15.37 8.34
N SER A 59 3.17 14.76 7.70
CA SER A 59 3.31 13.53 6.91
C SER A 59 2.06 13.26 6.06
N TRP A 60 2.22 12.53 4.95
CA TRP A 60 1.10 11.90 4.24
C TRP A 60 1.43 10.42 3.96
N ARG A 61 0.39 9.66 3.65
CA ARG A 61 0.53 8.30 3.12
C ARG A 61 -0.16 8.26 1.76
N SER A 62 0.55 7.82 0.73
CA SER A 62 -0.08 7.48 -0.54
C SER A 62 -0.64 6.07 -0.45
N ASP A 63 -1.85 5.83 -0.96
CA ASP A 63 -2.44 4.48 -1.04
C ASP A 63 -1.56 3.51 -1.86
N ASN A 64 -0.69 4.08 -2.71
CA ASN A 64 0.25 3.36 -3.56
C ASN A 64 1.65 3.27 -2.93
N ASP A 65 1.98 4.05 -1.90
CA ASP A 65 3.26 3.92 -1.20
C ASP A 65 3.08 3.03 0.02
N LEU A 66 3.59 1.80 -0.08
CA LEU A 66 3.31 0.78 0.93
C LEU A 66 3.83 1.16 2.31
N PHE A 67 4.97 1.87 2.37
CA PHE A 67 5.67 2.22 3.60
C PHE A 67 5.71 3.72 3.89
N GLY A 68 5.31 4.57 2.94
CA GLY A 68 5.31 6.03 3.10
C GLY A 68 6.70 6.67 3.00
N ASP A 69 7.70 5.90 2.54
CA ASP A 69 9.09 6.32 2.36
C ASP A 69 9.48 6.46 0.88
N GLY A 70 8.55 6.20 -0.05
CA GLY A 70 8.80 6.14 -1.49
C GLY A 70 9.59 4.92 -1.94
N GLY A 71 9.95 4.02 -1.02
CA GLY A 71 10.80 2.86 -1.27
C GLY A 71 10.08 1.74 -2.00
N VAL A 72 8.76 1.60 -1.82
CA VAL A 72 7.95 0.60 -2.52
C VAL A 72 6.64 1.21 -3.00
N ILE A 73 6.56 1.40 -4.32
CA ILE A 73 5.38 1.96 -4.98
C ILE A 73 4.57 0.84 -5.64
N ARG A 74 3.34 0.64 -5.18
CA ARG A 74 2.35 -0.30 -5.67
C ARG A 74 1.48 0.32 -6.76
N THR A 75 1.28 -0.44 -7.83
CA THR A 75 0.28 -0.21 -8.87
C THR A 75 -0.66 -1.42 -8.89
N LYS A 76 -1.95 -1.22 -8.60
CA LYS A 76 -2.95 -2.28 -8.76
C LYS A 76 -3.19 -2.54 -10.26
N LEU A 77 -3.11 -3.80 -10.67
CA LEU A 77 -3.31 -4.22 -12.07
C LEU A 77 -4.70 -4.83 -12.26
N GLU A 78 -5.06 -5.79 -11.42
CA GLU A 78 -6.38 -6.42 -11.41
C GLU A 78 -6.92 -6.50 -9.98
N GLU A 79 -8.20 -6.19 -9.79
CA GLU A 79 -8.87 -6.41 -8.52
C GLU A 79 -9.20 -7.88 -8.33
N GLY A 80 -8.88 -8.41 -7.14
CA GLY A 80 -9.27 -9.76 -6.77
C GLY A 80 -10.73 -9.83 -6.32
N ALA A 81 -11.29 -11.05 -6.37
CA ALA A 81 -12.65 -11.33 -5.94
C ALA A 81 -12.69 -11.80 -4.47
N GLY A 82 -13.85 -11.58 -3.83
CA GLY A 82 -14.12 -12.03 -2.47
C GLY A 82 -13.80 -11.00 -1.38
N TYR A 83 -13.83 -11.47 -0.13
CA TYR A 83 -13.66 -10.66 1.07
C TYR A 83 -12.45 -11.09 1.91
N GLN A 84 -11.83 -12.22 1.57
CA GLN A 84 -10.70 -12.76 2.33
C GLN A 84 -9.39 -12.15 1.84
N GLU A 85 -8.62 -11.66 2.80
CA GLU A 85 -7.25 -11.15 2.64
C GLU A 85 -6.34 -12.02 3.52
N PRO A 86 -5.16 -12.44 3.03
CA PRO A 86 -4.28 -13.30 3.82
C PRO A 86 -3.68 -12.53 5.01
N GLU A 87 -3.72 -13.16 6.18
CA GLU A 87 -3.10 -12.63 7.41
C GLU A 87 -1.63 -13.06 7.55
N GLU A 88 -0.92 -12.49 8.51
CA GLU A 88 0.45 -12.92 8.83
C GLU A 88 0.50 -14.42 9.19
N GLY A 89 1.43 -15.14 8.57
CA GLY A 89 1.54 -16.60 8.68
C GLY A 89 0.58 -17.39 7.80
N ALA A 90 -0.32 -16.75 7.05
CA ALA A 90 -1.15 -17.43 6.07
C ALA A 90 -0.29 -17.98 4.93
N GLU A 91 -0.62 -19.20 4.49
CA GLU A 91 -0.01 -19.80 3.30
C GLU A 91 -0.83 -19.44 2.06
N VAL A 92 -0.15 -19.01 1.01
CA VAL A 92 -0.77 -18.61 -0.24
C VAL A 92 -0.08 -19.24 -1.43
N LEU A 93 -0.83 -19.42 -2.51
CA LEU A 93 -0.28 -19.67 -3.84
C LEU A 93 -0.30 -18.35 -4.60
N CYS A 94 0.86 -17.88 -5.04
CA CYS A 94 0.97 -16.65 -5.83
C CYS A 94 1.84 -16.86 -7.06
N SER A 95 1.70 -15.99 -8.07
CA SER A 95 2.74 -15.83 -9.08
C SER A 95 3.67 -14.70 -8.63
N PHE A 96 4.97 -14.92 -8.76
CA PHE A 96 6.01 -13.94 -8.44
C PHE A 96 6.93 -13.77 -9.63
N ARG A 97 7.05 -12.54 -10.14
CA ARG A 97 7.96 -12.24 -11.25
C ARG A 97 8.73 -10.96 -10.93
N ALA A 98 10.05 -11.03 -10.94
CA ALA A 98 10.93 -9.90 -10.68
C ALA A 98 11.73 -9.55 -11.94
N SER A 99 11.76 -8.27 -12.30
CA SER A 99 12.55 -7.73 -13.42
C SER A 99 13.31 -6.48 -13.00
N ASP A 100 14.47 -6.24 -13.60
CA ASP A 100 15.21 -5.00 -13.38
C ASP A 100 14.57 -3.80 -14.09
N ALA A 101 15.20 -2.63 -14.00
CA ALA A 101 14.70 -1.40 -14.61
C ALA A 101 14.67 -1.44 -16.15
N ASP A 102 15.46 -2.31 -16.78
CA ASP A 102 15.49 -2.50 -18.23
C ASP A 102 14.49 -3.58 -18.69
N GLY A 103 13.74 -4.18 -17.74
CA GLY A 103 12.77 -5.23 -18.00
C GLY A 103 13.41 -6.61 -18.17
N ARG A 104 14.70 -6.77 -17.86
CA ARG A 104 15.34 -8.08 -17.86
C ARG A 104 14.83 -8.86 -16.67
N LEU A 105 14.39 -10.08 -16.95
CA LEU A 105 13.88 -11.02 -15.96
C LEU A 105 15.00 -11.47 -15.02
N LEU A 106 14.74 -11.34 -13.72
CA LEU A 106 15.62 -11.74 -12.63
C LEU A 106 15.15 -13.05 -11.99
N ASP A 107 13.83 -13.18 -11.83
CA ASP A 107 13.17 -14.34 -11.27
C ASP A 107 11.74 -14.44 -11.82
N ASP A 108 11.26 -15.66 -12.04
CA ASP A 108 9.90 -15.93 -12.52
C ASP A 108 9.41 -17.26 -11.95
N ARG A 109 8.43 -17.16 -11.08
CA ARG A 109 7.80 -18.26 -10.36
C ARG A 109 6.29 -18.15 -10.59
N PRO A 110 5.75 -18.78 -11.64
CA PRO A 110 4.34 -18.67 -11.98
C PRO A 110 3.43 -19.30 -10.90
N LYS A 111 3.97 -20.23 -10.10
CA LYS A 111 3.32 -20.85 -8.95
C LYS A 111 4.32 -20.96 -7.82
N LEU A 112 4.24 -20.04 -6.87
CA LEU A 112 5.02 -19.99 -5.65
C LEU A 112 4.08 -20.21 -4.46
N GLU A 113 4.32 -21.27 -3.71
CA GLU A 113 3.75 -21.40 -2.37
C GLU A 113 4.57 -20.52 -1.42
N TYR A 114 3.89 -19.60 -0.74
CA TYR A 114 4.54 -18.60 0.09
C TYR A 114 3.77 -18.42 1.39
N ALA A 115 4.48 -18.46 2.51
CA ALA A 115 3.91 -18.11 3.81
C ALA A 115 4.20 -16.63 4.10
N LEU A 116 3.16 -15.83 4.34
CA LEU A 116 3.30 -14.41 4.65
C LEU A 116 4.12 -14.25 5.93
N GLY A 117 5.16 -13.41 5.88
CA GLY A 117 6.08 -13.18 7.00
C GLY A 117 7.21 -14.21 7.10
N SER A 118 7.32 -15.19 6.19
CA SER A 118 8.38 -16.20 6.23
C SER A 118 9.78 -15.67 5.92
N GLY A 119 9.88 -14.52 5.25
CA GLY A 119 11.18 -14.00 4.78
C GLY A 119 11.78 -14.77 3.60
N ALA A 120 11.05 -15.72 2.99
CA ALA A 120 11.59 -16.62 1.96
C ALA A 120 12.02 -15.93 0.65
N LEU A 121 11.62 -14.68 0.43
CA LEU A 121 12.00 -13.86 -0.73
C LEU A 121 13.11 -12.85 -0.39
N GLY A 122 13.79 -13.03 0.75
CA GLY A 122 14.86 -12.15 1.21
C GLY A 122 14.38 -10.72 1.42
N MET A 123 15.10 -9.75 0.85
CA MET A 123 14.81 -8.31 0.99
C MET A 123 13.42 -7.92 0.44
N LEU A 124 12.95 -8.60 -0.59
CA LEU A 124 11.64 -8.34 -1.19
C LEU A 124 10.48 -8.85 -0.32
N SER A 125 10.75 -9.73 0.66
CA SER A 125 9.69 -10.34 1.50
C SER A 125 8.82 -9.29 2.15
N ARG A 126 9.42 -8.22 2.71
CA ARG A 126 8.65 -7.16 3.37
C ARG A 126 7.66 -6.47 2.41
N ALA A 127 8.10 -6.19 1.18
CA ALA A 127 7.26 -5.60 0.15
C ALA A 127 6.16 -6.56 -0.31
N VAL A 128 6.51 -7.84 -0.49
CA VAL A 128 5.60 -8.90 -0.94
C VAL A 128 4.56 -9.22 0.13
N ASP A 129 4.96 -9.38 1.40
CA ASP A 129 4.09 -9.60 2.55
C ASP A 129 3.05 -8.48 2.66
N ARG A 130 3.53 -7.22 2.62
CA ARG A 130 2.65 -6.05 2.72
C ARG A 130 1.69 -5.94 1.55
N ALA A 131 2.13 -6.31 0.34
CA ALA A 131 1.28 -6.29 -0.83
C ALA A 131 0.22 -7.40 -0.78
N LEU A 132 0.62 -8.64 -0.52
CA LEU A 132 -0.27 -9.80 -0.44
C LEU A 132 -1.32 -9.66 0.66
N GLY A 133 -0.95 -9.09 1.82
CA GLY A 133 -1.89 -8.88 2.93
C GLY A 133 -3.02 -7.88 2.62
N ASP A 134 -2.90 -7.07 1.57
CA ASP A 134 -3.97 -6.18 1.09
C ASP A 134 -4.61 -6.71 -0.22
N MET A 135 -4.30 -7.95 -0.64
CA MET A 135 -4.77 -8.54 -1.89
C MET A 135 -5.85 -9.59 -1.65
N LYS A 136 -6.75 -9.69 -2.64
CA LYS A 136 -7.82 -10.69 -2.70
C LYS A 136 -7.50 -11.74 -3.76
N LYS A 137 -8.10 -12.93 -3.63
CA LYS A 137 -7.92 -14.04 -4.59
C LYS A 137 -8.17 -13.57 -6.03
N GLY A 138 -7.25 -13.88 -6.93
CA GLY A 138 -7.25 -13.48 -8.34
C GLY A 138 -6.64 -12.10 -8.62
N GLY A 139 -6.46 -11.25 -7.59
CA GLY A 139 -5.94 -9.90 -7.74
C GLY A 139 -4.46 -9.88 -8.10
N SER A 140 -4.03 -8.84 -8.81
CA SER A 140 -2.62 -8.64 -9.17
C SER A 140 -2.16 -7.20 -9.00
N VAL A 141 -0.88 -7.06 -8.67
CA VAL A 141 -0.22 -5.77 -8.43
C VAL A 141 1.19 -5.79 -9.01
N SER A 142 1.68 -4.62 -9.39
CA SER A 142 3.10 -4.37 -9.67
C SER A 142 3.69 -3.52 -8.54
N LEU A 143 4.85 -3.92 -8.03
CA LEU A 143 5.60 -3.19 -7.02
C LEU A 143 6.89 -2.70 -7.63
N ARG A 144 7.10 -1.39 -7.64
CA ARG A 144 8.39 -0.79 -7.93
C ARG A 144 9.15 -0.63 -6.61
N CYS A 145 10.10 -1.53 -6.38
CA CYS A 145 10.95 -1.57 -5.19
C CYS A 145 12.25 -0.82 -5.48
N SER A 146 12.59 0.12 -4.60
CA SER A 146 13.89 0.78 -4.59
C SER A 146 15.01 -0.21 -4.25
N GLN A 147 16.24 0.18 -4.54
CA GLN A 147 17.46 -0.61 -4.29
C GLN A 147 17.60 -1.09 -2.83
N GLU A 148 17.20 -0.28 -1.85
CA GLU A 148 17.22 -0.64 -0.42
C GLU A 148 16.32 -1.82 -0.08
N TYR A 149 15.21 -1.99 -0.81
CA TYR A 149 14.26 -3.08 -0.62
C TYR A 149 14.52 -4.29 -1.54
N ALA A 150 15.33 -4.12 -2.59
CA ALA A 150 15.59 -5.18 -3.57
C ALA A 150 16.92 -5.90 -3.33
N TYR A 151 18.00 -5.17 -3.06
CA TYR A 151 19.36 -5.70 -3.06
C TYR A 151 20.30 -5.11 -2.00
N GLY A 152 19.91 -4.06 -1.28
CA GLY A 152 20.82 -3.32 -0.40
C GLY A 152 21.73 -2.34 -1.16
N GLU A 153 22.93 -2.05 -0.64
CA GLU A 153 23.86 -1.03 -1.16
C GLU A 153 24.47 -1.36 -2.55
N ASP A 154 24.34 -2.59 -3.04
CA ASP A 154 25.03 -3.08 -4.24
C ASP A 154 24.26 -2.94 -5.56
N ALA A 155 23.08 -2.30 -5.57
CA ALA A 155 22.26 -2.14 -6.78
C ALA A 155 22.19 -0.72 -7.33
N ARG A 156 22.24 -0.61 -8.66
CA ARG A 156 22.21 0.65 -9.42
C ARG A 156 20.81 1.09 -9.88
N ALA A 157 19.78 0.26 -9.72
CA ALA A 157 18.45 0.50 -10.28
C ALA A 157 17.33 -0.19 -9.49
N PRO A 158 16.08 0.34 -9.53
CA PRO A 158 14.93 -0.28 -8.87
C PRO A 158 14.53 -1.61 -9.53
N VAL A 159 13.91 -2.49 -8.75
CA VAL A 159 13.33 -3.77 -9.21
C VAL A 159 11.84 -3.63 -9.32
N THR A 160 11.27 -4.17 -10.39
CA THR A 160 9.83 -4.31 -10.56
C THR A 160 9.41 -5.74 -10.23
N VAL A 161 8.49 -5.89 -9.28
CA VAL A 161 7.91 -7.17 -8.88
C VAL A 161 6.45 -7.21 -9.27
N GLU A 162 6.07 -8.13 -10.15
CA GLU A 162 4.68 -8.44 -10.48
C GLU A 162 4.20 -9.60 -9.61
N LEU A 163 3.09 -9.40 -8.90
CA LEU A 163 2.48 -10.37 -8.02
C LEU A 163 1.04 -10.63 -8.43
N ARG A 164 0.61 -11.90 -8.41
CA ARG A 164 -0.81 -12.27 -8.46
C ARG A 164 -1.09 -13.25 -7.34
N LEU A 165 -2.12 -12.96 -6.54
CA LEU A 165 -2.61 -13.91 -5.54
C LEU A 165 -3.51 -14.92 -6.25
N LEU A 166 -3.05 -16.16 -6.40
CA LEU A 166 -3.81 -17.20 -7.11
C LEU A 166 -4.82 -17.85 -6.15
N GLU A 167 -4.38 -18.19 -4.95
CA GLU A 167 -5.19 -18.91 -3.96
C GLU A 167 -4.71 -18.68 -2.53
N LEU A 168 -5.66 -18.69 -1.59
CA LEU A 168 -5.40 -18.79 -0.15
C LEU A 168 -5.39 -20.28 0.21
N LEU A 169 -4.31 -20.77 0.80
CA LEU A 169 -4.20 -22.17 1.19
C LEU A 169 -4.76 -22.33 2.61
N GLU A 170 -5.84 -23.09 2.74
CA GLU A 170 -6.39 -23.42 4.05
C GLU A 170 -5.42 -24.33 4.82
N THR A 171 -5.02 -23.85 5.99
CA THR A 171 -4.13 -24.55 6.91
C THR A 171 -4.85 -24.76 8.24
N GLU A 172 -4.80 -25.97 8.75
CA GLU A 172 -5.41 -26.35 10.03
C GLU A 172 -4.31 -26.69 11.04
N ASP A 173 -4.26 -25.98 12.16
CA ASP A 173 -3.37 -26.35 13.26
C ASP A 173 -3.92 -27.60 13.99
N VAL A 174 -3.25 -28.72 13.77
CA VAL A 174 -3.58 -30.02 14.36
C VAL A 174 -2.63 -30.40 15.49
N SER A 175 -1.82 -29.45 15.98
CA SER A 175 -1.00 -29.66 17.19
C SER A 175 -1.89 -29.86 18.43
N PRO A 176 -1.50 -30.74 19.37
CA PRO A 176 -2.25 -30.95 20.61
C PRO A 176 -2.42 -29.68 21.45
N ASN A 177 -1.43 -28.78 21.39
CA ASN A 177 -1.38 -27.56 22.18
C ASN A 177 -1.93 -26.32 21.44
N LYS A 178 -2.34 -26.44 20.18
CA LYS A 178 -2.71 -25.31 19.31
C LYS A 178 -1.61 -24.24 19.24
N ASP A 179 -0.36 -24.71 19.17
CA ASP A 179 0.86 -23.89 19.15
C ASP A 179 1.43 -23.73 17.73
N LYS A 180 0.67 -24.12 16.69
CA LYS A 180 1.05 -24.11 15.28
C LYS A 180 2.31 -24.94 14.95
N THR A 181 2.72 -25.85 15.84
CA THR A 181 3.87 -26.75 15.57
C THR A 181 3.55 -27.87 14.59
N LEU A 182 2.26 -28.18 14.37
CA LEU A 182 1.82 -29.20 13.43
C LEU A 182 0.62 -28.69 12.63
N VAL A 183 0.86 -28.35 11.37
CA VAL A 183 -0.14 -27.75 10.48
C VAL A 183 -0.48 -28.72 9.35
N LYS A 184 -1.76 -29.00 9.18
CA LYS A 184 -2.31 -29.79 8.08
C LYS A 184 -2.66 -28.85 6.93
N ARG A 185 -2.05 -29.09 5.77
CA ARG A 185 -2.43 -28.47 4.49
C ARG A 185 -3.30 -29.42 3.69
N ARG A 186 -4.47 -28.97 3.23
CA ARG A 186 -5.33 -29.77 2.34
C ARG A 186 -4.86 -29.60 0.90
N LEU A 187 -4.29 -30.65 0.30
CA LEU A 187 -3.80 -30.64 -1.08
C LEU A 187 -4.86 -31.10 -2.10
N THR A 188 -5.81 -31.94 -1.67
CA THR A 188 -6.97 -32.41 -2.44
C THR A 188 -8.14 -32.63 -1.48
N GLU A 189 -9.39 -32.44 -1.93
CA GLU A 189 -10.55 -32.96 -1.21
C GLU A 189 -10.50 -34.50 -1.23
N GLY A 190 -10.66 -35.13 -0.08
CA GLY A 190 -10.89 -36.56 0.04
C GLY A 190 -12.38 -36.80 0.26
N ASP A 191 -12.89 -37.88 -0.33
CA ASP A 191 -14.28 -38.34 -0.19
C ASP A 191 -14.67 -38.67 1.26
#